data_AF-A0A660YUY6-F1
#
_entry.id   AF-A0A660YUY6-F1
#
_cell.length_a   1.000
_cell.length_b   1.000
_cell.length_c   1.000
_cell.angle_alpha   90.00
_cell.angle_beta   90.00
_cell.angle_gamma   90.00
#
_symmetry.space_group_name_H-M   'P 1'
#
loop_
_entity.id
_entity.type
_entity.pdbx_description
1 polymer ?
#
loop_
_entity_poly.entity_id
_entity_poly.type
_entity_poly.pdbx_seq_one_letter_code
_entity_poly.pdbx_strand_id
1 'polypeptide(L)'
;SSIGLDVGAIFEIGKFFDYATLRVGVAAQNLNEPNISKSGAEAGKMPRTLKVGLLVDTETYLVEADVLHQGDQTKVLMGFELKVASYYDFRFRGGTTQLTGDYEGGEFSGGFGFTVKGIAIDYAFLYSTQIKRVGGSHKFSLGYKF
;
A
#
# COMPACT_ATOMS: atom_id res chain seq x y z
N SER A 1 -8.27 9.53 24.90
CA SER A 1 -8.79 9.22 23.56
C SER A 1 -8.15 10.20 22.60
N SER A 2 -7.71 9.74 21.43
CA SER A 2 -7.06 10.55 20.41
C SER A 2 -7.80 10.37 19.09
N ILE A 3 -7.92 11.45 18.30
CA ILE A 3 -8.57 11.44 17.00
C ILE A 3 -7.52 11.88 15.97
N GLY A 4 -7.31 11.08 14.92
CA GLY A 4 -6.45 11.43 13.79
C GLY A 4 -7.25 12.07 12.66
N LEU A 5 -6.63 13.04 11.97
CA LEU A 5 -7.20 13.67 10.78
C LEU A 5 -6.34 13.37 9.55
N ASP A 6 -6.98 12.81 8.53
CA ASP A 6 -6.39 12.41 7.26
C ASP A 6 -7.14 13.08 6.10
N VAL A 7 -6.42 13.42 5.03
CA VAL A 7 -6.98 13.96 3.78
C VAL A 7 -6.31 13.26 2.60
N GLY A 8 -7.08 12.93 1.57
CA GLY A 8 -6.53 12.35 0.35
C GLY A 8 -7.35 12.68 -0.88
N ALA A 9 -6.71 12.63 -2.04
CA ALA A 9 -7.31 12.83 -3.34
C ALA A 9 -6.68 11.89 -4.37
N ILE A 10 -7.51 11.41 -5.30
CA ILE A 10 -7.08 10.62 -6.46
C ILE A 10 -7.63 11.33 -7.70
N PHE A 11 -6.76 11.51 -8.69
CA PHE A 11 -7.10 12.12 -9.96
C PHE A 11 -6.79 11.14 -11.09
N GLU A 12 -7.79 10.86 -11.92
CA GLU A 12 -7.60 10.14 -13.17
C GLU A 12 -7.16 11.15 -14.23
N ILE A 13 -5.94 11.00 -14.73
CA ILE A 13 -5.39 11.89 -15.77
C ILE A 13 -6.07 11.59 -17.11
N GLY A 14 -6.45 10.33 -17.33
CA GLY A 14 -7.18 9.87 -18.51
C GLY A 14 -6.61 8.57 -19.06
N LYS A 15 -7.12 8.17 -20.23
CA LYS A 15 -6.63 7.02 -20.96
C LYS A 15 -5.36 7.37 -21.74
N PHE A 16 -4.35 6.51 -21.64
CA PHE A 16 -3.16 6.53 -22.48
C PHE A 16 -3.16 5.25 -23.33
N PHE A 17 -2.89 5.39 -24.63
CA PHE A 17 -2.99 4.30 -25.61
C PHE A 17 -4.33 3.54 -25.65
N ASP A 18 -5.49 4.16 -25.40
CA ASP A 18 -6.84 3.56 -25.44
C ASP A 18 -7.14 2.36 -24.51
N TYR A 19 -6.13 1.68 -23.96
CA TYR A 19 -6.27 0.49 -23.10
C TYR A 19 -5.68 0.64 -21.69
N ALA A 20 -4.98 1.74 -21.41
CA ALA A 20 -4.40 2.01 -20.09
C ALA A 20 -4.96 3.29 -19.49
N THR A 21 -5.21 3.30 -18.19
CA THR A 21 -5.67 4.48 -17.44
C THR A 21 -4.57 4.89 -16.47
N LEU A 22 -4.18 6.16 -16.52
CA LEU A 22 -3.21 6.74 -15.59
C LEU A 22 -3.95 7.46 -14.46
N ARG A 23 -3.62 7.11 -13.21
CA ARG A 23 -4.12 7.82 -12.02
C ARG A 23 -2.95 8.31 -11.17
N VAL A 24 -3.19 9.42 -10.50
CA VAL A 24 -2.27 9.98 -9.51
C VAL A 24 -3.00 10.16 -8.19
N GLY A 25 -2.30 9.88 -7.09
CA GLY A 25 -2.86 9.98 -5.75
C GLY A 25 -1.98 10.83 -4.85
N VAL A 26 -2.62 11.57 -3.95
CA VAL A 26 -1.94 12.22 -2.82
C VAL A 26 -2.73 11.95 -1.55
N ALA A 27 -2.04 11.63 -0.46
CA ALA A 27 -2.64 11.48 0.85
C ALA A 27 -1.74 12.08 1.93
N ALA A 28 -2.34 12.84 2.83
CA ALA A 28 -1.70 13.35 4.04
C ALA A 28 -2.44 12.75 5.25
N GLN A 29 -1.70 12.08 6.11
CA GLN A 29 -2.25 11.39 7.28
C GLN A 29 -1.68 11.97 8.56
N ASN A 30 -2.43 11.82 9.65
CA ASN A 30 -2.07 12.31 10.98
C ASN A 30 -1.78 13.82 11.00
N LEU A 31 -2.51 14.63 10.22
CA LEU A 31 -2.24 16.07 10.06
C LEU A 31 -2.23 16.85 11.38
N ASN A 32 -2.96 16.35 12.38
CA ASN A 32 -3.04 16.91 13.73
C ASN A 32 -2.15 16.21 14.77
N GLU A 33 -1.26 15.32 14.35
CA GLU A 33 -0.30 14.59 15.21
C GLU A 33 -0.94 14.00 16.47
N PRO A 34 -1.95 13.11 16.32
CA PRO A 34 -2.66 12.57 17.46
C PRO A 34 -1.69 11.86 18.41
N ASN A 35 -1.83 12.14 19.70
CA ASN A 35 -1.01 11.52 20.74
C ASN A 35 -1.71 10.29 21.30
N ILE A 36 -1.13 9.12 21.07
CA ILE A 36 -1.65 7.83 21.56
C ILE A 36 -1.12 7.47 22.96
N SER A 37 -0.21 8.28 23.52
CA SER A 37 0.30 8.09 24.88
C SER A 37 -0.74 8.44 25.93
N LYS A 38 -0.93 7.53 26.90
CA LYS A 38 -1.75 7.80 28.10
C LYS A 38 -1.18 8.91 28.97
N SER A 39 0.14 9.10 28.97
CA SER A 39 0.81 10.13 29.77
C SER A 39 0.91 11.48 29.05
N GLY A 40 0.51 11.56 27.78
CA GLY A 40 0.71 12.74 26.95
C GLY A 40 2.17 12.98 26.53
N ALA A 41 3.06 12.01 26.75
CA ALA A 41 4.46 12.11 26.33
C ALA A 41 4.58 12.40 24.82
N GLU A 42 5.53 13.26 24.45
CA GLU A 42 5.77 13.67 23.06
C GLU A 42 6.10 12.50 22.14
N ALA A 43 6.82 11.49 22.64
CA ALA A 43 7.11 10.25 21.91
C ALA A 43 5.86 9.44 21.51
N GLY A 44 4.69 9.77 22.08
CA GLY A 44 3.41 9.17 21.70
C GLY A 44 2.70 9.87 20.55
N LYS A 45 3.22 10.99 20.03
CA LYS A 45 2.66 11.65 18.85
C LYS A 45 2.90 10.79 17.62
N MET A 46 1.83 10.50 16.88
CA MET A 46 1.97 9.81 15.60
C MET A 46 2.58 10.76 14.56
N PRO A 47 3.59 10.31 13.81
CA PRO A 47 4.22 11.15 12.80
C PRO A 47 3.24 11.45 11.67
N ARG A 48 3.33 12.67 11.12
CA ARG A 48 2.66 13.05 9.87
C ARG A 48 3.24 12.21 8.74
N THR A 49 2.35 11.79 7.84
CA THR A 49 2.74 11.04 6.65
C THR A 49 2.22 11.78 5.42
N LEU A 50 3.08 11.98 4.43
CA LEU A 50 2.69 12.41 3.09
C LEU A 50 2.99 11.26 2.11
N LYS A 51 2.00 10.86 1.32
CA LYS A 51 2.14 9.86 0.28
C LYS A 51 1.73 10.44 -1.06
N VAL A 52 2.55 10.23 -2.08
CA VAL A 52 2.24 10.55 -3.48
C VAL A 52 2.42 9.29 -4.30
N GLY A 53 1.47 9.01 -5.18
CA GLY A 53 1.40 7.76 -5.92
C GLY A 53 1.03 7.93 -7.38
N LEU A 54 1.52 7.01 -8.20
CA LEU A 54 1.17 6.85 -9.61
C LEU A 54 0.66 5.43 -9.83
N LEU A 55 -0.37 5.30 -10.65
CA LEU A 55 -0.99 4.03 -11.00
C LEU A 55 -1.23 3.97 -12.51
N VAL A 56 -0.78 2.88 -13.13
CA VAL A 56 -1.17 2.52 -14.49
C VAL A 56 -2.04 1.27 -14.40
N ASP A 57 -3.28 1.39 -14.87
CA ASP A 57 -4.30 0.34 -14.79
C ASP A 57 -4.77 -0.07 -16.19
N THR A 58 -4.84 -1.37 -16.46
CA THR A 58 -5.34 -1.97 -17.70
C THR A 58 -6.34 -3.08 -17.37
N GLU A 59 -6.96 -3.70 -18.37
CA GLU A 59 -7.86 -4.84 -18.12
C GLU A 59 -7.17 -6.08 -17.51
N THR A 60 -5.86 -6.20 -17.71
CA THR A 60 -5.09 -7.42 -17.36
C THR A 60 -4.11 -7.19 -16.24
N TYR A 61 -3.49 -6.01 -16.16
CA TYR A 61 -2.47 -5.70 -15.16
C TYR A 61 -2.58 -4.27 -14.64
N LEU A 62 -2.08 -4.09 -13.43
CA LEU A 62 -1.95 -2.82 -12.76
C LEU A 62 -0.52 -2.71 -12.23
N VAL A 63 0.09 -1.54 -12.37
CA VAL A 63 1.41 -1.23 -11.83
C VAL A 63 1.34 0.08 -11.06
N GLU A 64 1.91 0.09 -9.86
CA GLU A 64 1.95 1.27 -9.00
C GLU A 64 3.36 1.61 -8.55
N ALA A 65 3.58 2.89 -8.31
CA ALA A 65 4.77 3.40 -7.63
C ALA A 65 4.37 4.55 -6.70
N ASP A 66 4.82 4.48 -5.46
CA ASP A 66 4.54 5.48 -4.44
C ASP A 66 5.82 5.98 -3.79
N VAL A 67 5.80 7.25 -3.38
CA VAL A 67 6.76 7.84 -2.46
C VAL A 67 6.01 8.24 -1.20
N LEU A 68 6.47 7.75 -0.06
CA LEU A 68 5.93 8.04 1.27
C LEU A 68 7.01 8.72 2.10
N HIS A 69 6.67 9.86 2.67
CA HIS A 69 7.51 10.57 3.63
C HIS A 69 6.82 10.56 5.00
N GLN A 70 7.52 10.09 6.03
CA GLN A 70 6.99 9.92 7.39
C GLN A 70 8.07 10.26 8.41
N GLY A 71 7.89 11.37 9.13
CA GLY A 71 8.97 11.92 9.97
C GLY A 71 10.23 12.17 9.13
N ASP A 72 11.37 11.65 9.55
CA ASP A 72 12.65 11.79 8.84
C ASP A 72 12.89 10.68 7.78
N GLN A 73 11.95 9.75 7.61
CA GLN A 73 12.10 8.62 6.71
C GLN A 73 11.36 8.83 5.39
N THR A 74 12.01 8.45 4.29
CA THR A 74 11.37 8.35 2.98
C THR A 74 11.35 6.89 2.54
N LYS A 75 10.22 6.46 1.98
CA LYS A 75 10.01 5.10 1.47
C LYS A 75 9.55 5.18 0.04
N VAL A 76 10.15 4.35 -0.81
CA VAL A 76 9.66 4.10 -2.17
C VAL A 76 8.98 2.75 -2.16
N LEU A 77 7.77 2.69 -2.69
CA LEU A 77 6.99 1.46 -2.84
C LEU A 77 6.73 1.25 -4.32
N MET A 78 6.81 0.00 -4.77
CA MET A 78 6.43 -0.40 -6.12
C MET A 78 5.63 -1.68 -6.04
N GLY A 79 4.58 -1.77 -6.84
CA GLY A 79 3.66 -2.90 -6.83
C GLY A 79 3.16 -3.23 -8.22
N PHE A 80 2.75 -4.48 -8.40
CA PHE A 80 2.02 -4.90 -9.58
C PHE A 80 0.91 -5.89 -9.20
N GLU A 81 -0.12 -5.91 -10.03
CA GLU A 81 -1.19 -6.89 -9.99
C GLU A 81 -1.41 -7.45 -11.41
N LEU A 82 -1.62 -8.76 -11.51
CA LEU A 82 -1.86 -9.46 -12.76
C LEU A 82 -3.10 -10.34 -12.64
N LYS A 83 -4.08 -10.12 -13.50
CA LYS A 83 -5.25 -10.97 -13.65
C LYS A 83 -4.91 -12.21 -14.48
N VAL A 84 -5.10 -13.41 -13.92
CA VAL A 84 -4.70 -14.67 -14.56
C VAL A 84 -5.87 -15.50 -15.07
N ALA A 85 -7.07 -15.34 -14.49
CA ALA A 85 -8.26 -16.03 -14.94
C ALA A 85 -9.39 -15.04 -15.27
N SER A 86 -10.16 -15.37 -16.31
CA SER A 86 -11.28 -14.53 -16.76
C SER A 86 -12.61 -14.90 -16.14
N TYR A 87 -12.83 -16.18 -15.81
CA TYR A 87 -14.10 -16.67 -15.25
C TYR A 87 -14.24 -16.37 -13.75
N TYR A 88 -13.11 -16.34 -13.03
CA TYR A 88 -13.02 -15.88 -11.66
C TYR A 88 -12.05 -14.72 -11.63
N ASP A 89 -12.32 -13.69 -10.82
CA ASP A 89 -11.38 -12.59 -10.67
C ASP A 89 -10.22 -13.04 -9.77
N PHE A 90 -9.31 -13.82 -10.35
CA PHE A 90 -8.10 -14.33 -9.71
C PHE A 90 -6.90 -13.50 -10.14
N ARG A 91 -6.19 -12.93 -9.17
CA ARG A 91 -5.10 -11.99 -9.39
C ARG A 91 -3.86 -12.40 -8.60
N PHE A 92 -2.69 -12.34 -9.22
CA PHE A 92 -1.41 -12.35 -8.51
C PHE A 92 -0.97 -10.92 -8.21
N ARG A 93 -0.29 -10.75 -7.08
CA ARG A 93 0.26 -9.47 -6.64
C ARG A 93 1.71 -9.65 -6.23
N GLY A 94 2.52 -8.66 -6.52
CA GLY A 94 3.87 -8.57 -6.02
C GLY A 94 4.23 -7.12 -5.76
N GLY A 95 5.15 -6.89 -4.83
CA GLY A 95 5.60 -5.55 -4.54
C GLY A 95 6.88 -5.54 -3.74
N THR A 96 7.53 -4.39 -3.76
CA THR A 96 8.73 -4.12 -2.97
C THR A 96 8.63 -2.76 -2.31
N THR A 97 9.28 -2.64 -1.17
CA THR A 97 9.49 -1.36 -0.51
C THR A 97 10.98 -1.17 -0.27
N GLN A 98 11.44 0.06 -0.40
CA GLN A 98 12.80 0.46 -0.07
C GLN A 98 12.74 1.70 0.83
N LEU A 99 13.37 1.59 1.99
CA LEU A 99 13.65 2.71 2.88
C LEU A 99 14.91 3.44 2.38
N THR A 100 14.82 4.76 2.24
CA THR A 100 15.96 5.63 1.96
C THR A 100 16.25 6.51 3.18
N GLY A 101 17.53 6.65 3.55
CA GLY A 101 18.01 7.35 4.76
C GLY A 101 18.88 6.48 5.65
N ASP A 102 18.94 6.80 6.96
CA ASP A 102 19.84 6.15 7.94
C ASP A 102 19.49 4.67 8.24
N TYR A 103 18.34 4.20 7.79
CA TYR A 103 17.87 2.83 7.94
C TYR A 103 17.72 2.18 6.57
N GLU A 104 18.82 1.62 6.05
CA GLU A 104 18.77 0.86 4.80
C GLU A 104 17.99 -0.44 4.99
N GLY A 105 16.99 -0.64 4.14
CA GLY A 105 16.34 -1.93 4.00
C GLY A 105 15.01 -1.85 3.29
N GLY A 106 14.30 -2.96 3.28
CA GLY A 106 13.13 -3.10 2.44
C GLY A 106 12.35 -4.36 2.72
N GLU A 107 11.27 -4.50 1.99
CA GLU A 107 10.38 -5.65 2.10
C GLU A 107 10.00 -6.10 0.70
N PHE A 108 9.98 -7.42 0.49
CA PHE A 108 9.37 -8.03 -0.67
C PHE A 108 8.02 -8.60 -0.27
N SER A 109 7.03 -8.45 -1.12
CA SER A 109 5.71 -9.04 -0.92
C SER A 109 5.26 -9.77 -2.17
N GLY A 110 4.54 -10.87 -1.96
CA GLY A 110 3.94 -11.67 -3.01
C GLY A 110 2.65 -12.29 -2.50
N GLY A 111 1.64 -12.36 -3.35
CA GLY A 111 0.32 -12.81 -2.93
C GLY A 111 -0.61 -13.12 -4.08
N PHE A 112 -1.80 -13.57 -3.73
CA PHE A 112 -2.88 -13.77 -4.67
C PHE A 112 -4.21 -13.38 -4.02
N GLY A 113 -5.16 -13.01 -4.87
CA GLY A 113 -6.52 -12.68 -4.50
C GLY A 113 -7.50 -13.38 -5.40
N PHE A 114 -8.67 -13.69 -4.85
CA PHE A 114 -9.76 -14.34 -5.57
C PHE A 114 -11.09 -13.71 -5.15
N THR A 115 -11.87 -13.25 -6.14
CA THR A 115 -13.22 -12.75 -5.89
C THR A 115 -14.27 -13.61 -6.60
N VAL A 116 -15.28 -14.08 -5.85
CA VAL A 116 -16.43 -14.83 -6.37
C VAL A 116 -17.71 -14.43 -5.64
N LYS A 117 -18.77 -14.08 -6.39
CA LYS A 117 -20.10 -13.77 -5.84
C LYS A 117 -20.08 -12.78 -4.65
N GLY A 118 -19.25 -11.74 -4.76
CA GLY A 118 -19.09 -10.71 -3.72
C GLY A 118 -18.16 -11.09 -2.57
N ILE A 119 -17.68 -12.33 -2.48
CA ILE A 119 -16.67 -12.76 -1.50
C ILE A 119 -15.28 -12.53 -2.09
N ALA A 120 -14.41 -11.83 -1.37
CA ALA A 120 -13.01 -11.64 -1.70
C ALA A 120 -12.12 -12.37 -0.68
N ILE A 121 -11.18 -13.20 -1.15
CA ILE A 121 -10.18 -13.88 -0.34
C ILE A 121 -8.82 -13.44 -0.84
N ASP A 122 -7.98 -12.92 0.05
CA ASP A 122 -6.60 -12.55 -0.29
C ASP A 122 -5.61 -13.20 0.66
N TYR A 123 -4.47 -13.56 0.08
CA TYR A 123 -3.30 -14.05 0.79
C TYR A 123 -2.07 -13.24 0.35
N ALA A 124 -1.23 -12.87 1.31
CA ALA A 124 0.06 -12.24 1.05
C ALA A 124 1.14 -12.81 1.96
N PHE A 125 2.32 -13.03 1.39
CA PHE A 125 3.56 -13.29 2.10
C PHE A 125 4.44 -12.04 2.04
N LEU A 126 5.03 -11.66 3.17
CA LEU A 126 5.93 -10.52 3.29
C LEU A 126 7.27 -10.99 3.83
N TYR A 127 8.34 -10.58 3.19
CA TYR A 127 9.72 -10.89 3.59
C TYR A 127 10.50 -9.58 3.80
N SER A 128 10.99 -9.37 5.01
CA SER A 128 11.84 -8.21 5.33
C SER A 128 13.30 -8.51 5.04
N THR A 129 13.98 -7.60 4.34
CA THR A 129 15.42 -7.74 4.06
C THR A 129 16.31 -7.39 5.27
N GLN A 130 15.76 -6.67 6.25
CA GLN A 130 16.47 -6.24 7.45
C GLN A 130 16.48 -7.33 8.53
N ILE A 131 15.36 -8.04 8.70
CA ILE A 131 15.20 -9.03 9.77
C ILE A 131 15.50 -10.44 9.25
N LYS A 132 16.79 -10.77 9.10
CA LYS A 132 17.28 -12.03 8.51
C LYS A 132 16.95 -13.31 9.29
N ARG A 133 16.38 -13.21 10.51
CA ARG A 133 16.07 -14.36 11.40
C ARG A 133 14.58 -14.64 11.56
N VAL A 134 13.72 -13.94 10.83
CA VAL A 134 12.28 -14.19 10.82
C VAL A 134 11.92 -14.63 9.41
N GLY A 135 11.26 -15.78 9.27
CA GLY A 135 10.96 -16.41 7.97
C GLY A 135 9.96 -15.67 7.08
N GLY A 136 9.63 -14.42 7.41
CA GLY A 136 8.55 -13.63 6.79
C GLY A 136 7.26 -13.67 7.60
N SER A 137 6.23 -13.00 7.08
CA SER A 137 4.91 -12.89 7.67
C SER A 137 3.84 -13.27 6.66
N HIS A 138 2.84 -14.03 7.10
CA HIS A 138 1.69 -14.41 6.29
C HIS A 138 0.49 -13.55 6.69
N LYS A 139 -0.21 -13.01 5.71
CA LYS A 139 -1.43 -12.21 5.89
C LYS A 139 -2.56 -12.85 5.11
N PHE A 140 -3.73 -12.95 5.75
CA PHE A 140 -4.96 -13.46 5.17
C PHE A 140 -6.06 -12.44 5.40
N SER A 141 -6.83 -12.12 4.37
CA SER A 141 -8.03 -11.28 4.48
C SER A 141 -9.24 -11.93 3.81
N LEU A 142 -10.40 -11.70 4.41
CA LEU A 142 -11.71 -12.08 3.88
C LEU A 142 -12.58 -10.83 3.82
N GLY A 143 -13.10 -10.51 2.64
CA GLY A 143 -14.00 -9.40 2.39
C GLY A 143 -15.33 -9.86 1.81
N TYR A 144 -16.37 -9.08 2.02
CA TYR A 144 -17.67 -9.27 1.39
C TYR A 144 -18.22 -7.94 0.89
N LYS A 145 -18.66 -7.91 -0.36
CA LYS A 145 -19.32 -6.76 -1.00
C LYS A 145 -20.77 -7.11 -1.31
N PHE A 146 -21.69 -6.30 -0.77
CA PHE A 146 -23.13 -6.33 -1.03
C PHE A 146 -23.50 -5.50 -2.27
#